data_AF-A0A6B0XAR8-F1
#
_entry.id   AF-A0A6B0XAR8-F1
#
_cell.length_a   1.000
_cell.length_b   1.000
_cell.length_c   1.000
_cell.angle_alpha   90.00
_cell.angle_beta   90.00
_cell.angle_gamma   90.00
#
_symmetry.space_group_name_H-M   'P 1'
#
loop_
_entity.id
_entity.type
_entity.pdbx_description
1 polymer ?
#
loop_
_entity_poly.entity_id
_entity_poly.type
_entity_poly.pdbx_seq_one_letter_code
_entity_poly.pdbx_strand_id
1 'polypeptide(L)' 'MTGAEFIRRVRAVGRTRGVEVYFLSRQGKGSHGRLYYGKRFTTVKDRKKEISRSLLATMLRQLGLSAKDI' A
#
# COMPACT_ATOMS: atom_id res chain seq x y z
N MET A 1 7.09 -3.70 9.33
CA MET A 1 5.95 -3.94 8.40
C MET A 1 6.49 -4.18 7.01
N THR A 2 6.09 -5.28 6.38
CA THR A 2 6.48 -5.60 4.99
C THR A 2 5.54 -4.96 3.97
N GLY A 3 5.95 -4.92 2.70
CA GLY A 3 5.07 -4.48 1.60
C GLY A 3 3.77 -5.29 1.50
N ALA A 4 3.84 -6.61 1.72
CA ALA A 4 2.66 -7.48 1.76
C ALA A 4 1.71 -7.13 2.92
N GLU A 5 2.27 -6.89 4.11
CA GLU A 5 1.48 -6.51 5.29
C GLU A 5 0.82 -5.15 5.11
N PHE A 6 1.53 -4.17 4.53
CA PHE A 6 0.98 -2.86 4.20
C PHE A 6 -0.22 -2.96 3.26
N ILE A 7 -0.12 -3.73 2.17
CA ILE A 7 -1.23 -3.97 1.24
C ILE A 7 -2.43 -4.58 1.98
N ARG A 8 -2.19 -5.55 2.86
CA ARG A 8 -3.24 -6.21 3.65
C ARG A 8 -3.97 -5.21 4.56
N ARG A 9 -3.25 -4.36 5.27
CA ARG A 9 -3.82 -3.35 6.18
C ARG A 9 -4.61 -2.30 5.41
N VAL A 10 -4.09 -1.77 4.30
CA VAL A 10 -4.83 -0.81 3.45
C VAL A 10 -6.12 -1.43 2.88
N ARG A 11 -6.10 -2.71 2.49
CA ARG A 11 -7.32 -3.43 2.07
C ARG A 11 -8.33 -3.55 3.20
N ALA A 12 -7.90 -3.76 4.44
CA ALA A 12 -8.80 -3.79 5.59
C ALA A 12 -9.48 -2.42 5.79
N VAL A 13 -8.71 -1.34 5.74
CA VAL A 13 -9.22 0.04 5.81
C VAL A 13 -10.20 0.34 4.68
N GLY A 14 -9.86 -0.06 3.44
CA GLY A 14 -10.74 0.08 2.28
C GLY A 14 -12.09 -0.59 2.49
N ARG A 15 -12.09 -1.84 2.96
CA ARG A 15 -13.32 -2.58 3.28
C ARG A 15 -14.17 -1.86 4.33
N THR A 16 -13.56 -1.39 5.42
CA THR A 16 -14.28 -0.66 6.48
C THR A 16 -14.87 0.67 5.99
N ARG A 17 -14.19 1.35 5.06
CA ARG A 17 -14.59 2.67 4.54
C ARG A 17 -15.40 2.64 3.24
N GLY A 18 -15.69 1.45 2.70
CA GLY A 18 -16.32 1.31 1.39
C GLY A 18 -15.49 1.87 0.24
N VAL A 19 -14.16 1.92 0.38
CA VAL A 19 -13.23 2.40 -0.66
C VAL A 19 -12.60 1.20 -1.36
N GLU A 20 -12.67 1.22 -2.69
CA GLU A 20 -12.05 0.18 -3.53
C GLU A 20 -10.52 0.17 -3.36
N VAL A 21 -9.95 -1.03 -3.15
CA VAL A 21 -8.50 -1.24 -3.01
C VAL A 21 -8.06 -2.40 -3.88
N TYR A 22 -7.21 -2.13 -4.86
CA TYR A 22 -6.63 -3.16 -5.72
C TYR A 22 -5.13 -2.95 -5.89
N PHE A 23 -4.43 -4.04 -6.18
CA PHE A 23 -2.98 -4.04 -6.35
C PHE A 23 -2.64 -4.54 -7.75
N LEU A 24 -1.95 -3.71 -8.54
CA LEU A 24 -1.45 -4.06 -9.85
C LEU A 24 0.05 -4.36 -9.75
N SER A 25 0.41 -5.64 -9.85
CA SER A 25 1.81 -6.05 -9.96
C SER A 25 2.34 -5.77 -11.35
N ARG A 26 3.57 -5.25 -11.46
CA ARG A 26 4.30 -5.27 -12.73
C ARG A 26 4.93 -6.65 -12.91
N GLN A 27 4.85 -7.22 -14.12
CA GLN A 27 5.61 -8.43 -14.45
C GLN A 27 7.10 -8.08 -14.60
N GLY A 28 7.97 -8.74 -13.82
CA GLY A 28 9.41 -8.49 -13.80
C GLY A 28 10.10 -9.02 -12.52
N LYS A 29 11.43 -8.90 -12.45
CA LYS A 29 12.22 -9.30 -11.28
C LYS A 29 11.96 -8.32 -10.13
N GLY A 30 11.34 -8.80 -9.05
CA GLY A 30 10.91 -7.99 -7.91
C GLY A 30 9.39 -7.86 -7.85
N SER A 31 8.79 -8.11 -6.69
CA SER A 31 7.33 -8.12 -6.47
C SER A 31 6.70 -6.72 -6.44
N HIS A 32 7.23 -5.78 -7.23
CA HIS A 32 6.81 -4.38 -7.25
C HIS A 32 5.43 -4.22 -7.88
N GLY A 33 4.70 -3.21 -7.42
CA GLY A 33 3.41 -2.89 -8.00
C GLY A 33 2.82 -1.60 -7.46
N ARG A 34 1.70 -1.22 -8.03
CA ARG A 34 0.92 -0.06 -7.57
C ARG A 34 -0.24 -0.53 -6.73
N LEU A 35 -0.36 0.04 -5.53
CA LEU A 35 -1.52 -0.13 -4.67
C LEU A 35 -2.42 1.08 -4.85
N TYR A 36 -3.66 0.84 -5.25
CA TYR A 36 -4.69 1.84 -5.42
C TYR A 36 -5.63 1.86 -4.22
N TYR A 37 -6.06 3.06 -3.83
CA TYR A 37 -7.06 3.34 -2.81
C TYR A 37 -8.02 4.39 -3.40
N GLY A 38 -9.13 3.92 -3.97
CA GLY A 38 -10.00 4.73 -4.83
C GLY A 38 -9.19 5.33 -5.99
N LYS A 39 -9.21 6.66 -6.11
CA LYS A 39 -8.48 7.41 -7.15
C LYS A 39 -7.00 7.67 -6.82
N ARG A 40 -6.55 7.34 -5.61
CA ARG A 40 -5.17 7.55 -5.15
C ARG A 40 -4.35 6.28 -5.30
N PHE A 41 -3.04 6.40 -5.46
CA PHE A 41 -2.15 5.23 -5.50
C PHE A 41 -0.78 5.52 -4.90
N THR A 42 -0.10 4.45 -4.51
CA THR A 42 1.31 4.45 -4.13
C THR A 42 2.05 3.28 -4.78
N THR A 43 3.36 3.41 -4.92
CA THR A 43 4.20 2.31 -5.43
C THR A 43 4.74 1.49 -4.26
N VAL A 44 4.34 0.24 -4.19
CA VAL A 44 4.94 -0.75 -3.29
C VAL A 44 6.13 -1.37 -4.03
N LYS A 45 7.32 -1.24 -3.44
CA LYS A 45 8.52 -1.93 -3.93
C LYS A 45 8.43 -3.43 -3.59
N ASP A 46 9.51 -4.07 -3.19
CA ASP A 46 9.52 -5.50 -2.90
C ASP A 46 8.55 -5.83 -1.75
N ARG A 47 7.47 -6.56 -2.07
CA ARG A 47 6.46 -6.98 -1.09
C ARG A 47 7.01 -7.84 0.05
N LYS A 48 8.15 -8.52 -0.18
CA LYS A 48 8.79 -9.38 0.83
C LYS A 48 9.71 -8.59 1.77
N LYS A 49 10.09 -7.36 1.42
CA LYS A 49 11.00 -6.54 2.23
C LYS A 49 10.25 -5.63 3.20
N GLU A 50 10.95 -5.24 4.25
CA GLU A 50 10.49 -4.23 5.19
C GLU A 50 10.40 -2.85 4.53
N ILE A 51 9.39 -2.10 4.94
CA ILE A 51 9.20 -0.71 4.56
C ILE A 51 9.86 0.17 5.63
N SER A 52 10.80 1.03 5.23
CA SER A 52 11.35 2.02 6.15
C SER A 52 10.26 2.99 6.63
N ARG A 53 10.44 3.56 7.83
CA ARG A 53 9.46 4.48 8.43
C ARG A 53 9.16 5.69 7.53
N SER A 54 10.18 6.26 6.90
CA SER A 54 10.04 7.41 5.99
C SER A 54 9.27 7.04 4.71
N LEU A 55 9.54 5.85 4.16
CA LEU A 55 8.82 5.35 2.99
C LEU A 55 7.36 5.08 3.35
N LEU A 56 7.08 4.44 4.49
CA LEU A 56 5.72 4.19 4.96
C LEU A 56 4.91 5.49 5.09
N ALA A 57 5.46 6.51 5.74
CA ALA A 57 4.81 7.81 5.88
C ALA A 57 4.49 8.44 4.51
N THR A 58 5.41 8.32 3.56
CA THR A 58 5.22 8.80 2.19
C THR A 58 4.10 8.05 1.47
N MET A 59 4.09 6.71 1.56
CA MET A 59 3.06 5.86 0.95
C MET A 59 1.67 6.15 1.52
N LEU A 60 1.56 6.30 2.84
CA LEU A 60 0.31 6.68 3.51
C LEU A 60 -0.20 8.05 3.03
N ARG A 61 0.68 9.06 2.98
CA ARG A 61 0.32 10.40 2.47
C ARG A 61 -0.18 10.35 1.03
N GLN A 62 0.46 9.56 0.17
CA GLN A 62 0.02 9.38 -1.23
C GLN A 62 -1.37 8.75 -1.34
N LEU A 63 -1.72 7.84 -0.43
CA LEU A 63 -3.06 7.25 -0.34
C LEU A 63 -4.08 8.13 0.38
N GLY A 64 -3.66 9.25 0.99
CA GLY A 64 -4.50 10.07 1.85
C GLY A 64 -4.87 9.37 3.16
N LEU A 65 -3.99 8.51 3.65
CA LEU A 65 -4.12 7.77 4.91
C LEU A 65 -3.06 8.25 5.92
N SER A 66 -3.26 7.86 7.18
CA SER A 66 -2.37 8.12 8.29
C SER A 66 -1.97 6.80 8.98
N ALA A 67 -0.93 6.86 9.83
CA ALA A 67 -0.51 5.70 10.60
C ALA A 67 -1.57 5.20 11.60
N LYS A 68 -2.57 6.03 11.94
CA LYS A 68 -3.68 5.63 12.81
C LYS A 68 -4.72 4.77 12.09
N ASP A 69 -4.67 4.73 10.76
CA ASP A 69 -5.63 3.98 9.96
C ASP A 69 -5.25 2.51 9.80
N ILE A 70 -3.96 2.16 9.89
CA ILE A 70 -3.42 0.85 9.47
C ILE A 70 -2.69 0.06 10.56
#